data_AF-A0A9P0Z8E9-F1
#
_entry.id   AF-A0A9P0Z8E9-F1
#
_cell.length_a   1.000
_cell.length_b   1.000
_cell.length_c   1.000
_cell.angle_alpha   90.00
_cell.angle_beta   90.00
_cell.angle_gamma   90.00
#
_symmetry.space_group_name_H-M   'P 1'
#
loop_
_entity.id
_entity.type
_entity.pdbx_description
1 polymer ?
#
loop_
_entity_poly.entity_id
_entity_poly.type
_entity_poly.pdbx_seq_one_letter_code
_entity_poly.pdbx_strand_id
1 'polypeptide(L)'
;MQTLFDVDLADANVRKAIDKQMQRAWHNYRRTLREHFKTVGGAGDLTKAKGKPYEGVSESDWEYICNCWSDPSYLQKALKNAESCKKRKWISRNGSKSTARHHISRGVELNAHVGHIETWRLRHWHPERGWVSVEAESKYVSVLHRPCVLTTTSFIQIN
;
A
#
# COMPACT_ATOMS: atom_id res chain seq x y z
N MET A 1 -4.65 30.54 -31.97
CA MET A 1 -4.84 29.39 -31.07
C MET A 1 -3.83 29.52 -29.94
N GLN A 2 -4.27 29.89 -28.73
CA GLN A 2 -3.42 29.84 -27.55
C GLN A 2 -3.55 28.44 -26.96
N THR A 3 -2.45 27.70 -26.88
CA THR A 3 -2.40 26.45 -26.12
C THR A 3 -2.51 26.84 -24.64
N LEU A 4 -3.62 26.47 -24.00
CA LEU A 4 -3.94 26.84 -22.61
C LEU A 4 -2.91 26.31 -21.60
N PHE A 5 -2.05 25.37 -22.01
CA PHE A 5 -0.94 24.84 -21.22
C PHE A 5 0.28 24.61 -22.11
N ASP A 6 1.41 25.25 -21.79
CA ASP A 6 2.72 24.92 -22.35
C ASP A 6 3.31 23.72 -21.60
N VAL A 7 2.86 22.52 -21.97
CA VAL A 7 3.38 21.27 -21.43
C VAL A 7 4.24 20.62 -22.49
N ASP A 8 5.54 20.53 -22.22
CA ASP A 8 6.47 19.80 -23.09
C ASP A 8 6.24 18.29 -22.96
N LEU A 9 5.54 17.71 -23.94
CA LEU A 9 5.29 16.27 -24.02
C LEU A 9 6.52 15.47 -24.48
N ALA A 10 7.60 16.12 -24.94
CA ALA A 10 8.86 15.45 -25.27
C ALA A 10 9.67 15.12 -23.99
N ASP A 11 9.46 15.87 -22.91
CA ASP A 11 10.11 15.60 -21.62
C ASP A 11 9.63 14.27 -21.01
N ALA A 12 10.58 13.37 -20.75
CA ALA A 12 10.31 12.05 -20.21
C ALA A 12 9.71 12.08 -18.79
N ASN A 13 10.08 13.06 -17.95
CA ASN A 13 9.51 13.25 -16.62
C ASN A 13 8.08 13.74 -16.68
N VAL A 14 7.76 14.63 -17.62
CA VAL A 14 6.40 15.11 -17.86
C VAL A 14 5.50 13.95 -18.27
N ARG A 15 5.92 13.16 -19.27
CA ARG A 15 5.20 11.94 -19.69
C ARG A 15 4.99 10.98 -18.53
N LYS A 16 6.04 10.71 -17.74
CA LYS A 16 5.97 9.83 -16.57
C LYS A 16 5.00 10.36 -15.50
N ALA A 17 4.89 11.68 -15.33
CA ALA A 17 3.95 12.29 -14.42
C ALA A 17 2.51 12.11 -14.90
N ILE A 18 2.26 12.34 -16.19
CA ILE A 18 0.95 12.13 -16.84
C ILE A 18 0.54 10.67 -16.73
N ASP A 19 1.40 9.74 -17.12
CA ASP A 19 1.14 8.30 -17.06
C ASP A 19 0.76 7.85 -15.65
N LYS A 20 1.48 8.33 -14.63
CA LYS A 20 1.15 8.02 -13.22
C LYS A 20 -0.21 8.58 -12.81
N GLN A 21 -0.57 9.77 -13.27
CA GLN A 21 -1.89 10.35 -12.97
C GLN A 21 -3.00 9.55 -13.65
N MET A 22 -2.85 9.26 -14.94
CA MET A 22 -3.80 8.45 -15.71
C MET A 22 -3.95 7.04 -15.11
N GLN A 23 -2.83 6.41 -14.75
CA GLN A 23 -2.82 5.10 -14.10
C GLN A 23 -3.60 5.13 -12.77
N ARG A 24 -3.42 6.16 -11.93
CA ARG A 24 -4.14 6.30 -10.66
C ARG A 24 -5.63 6.51 -10.87
N ALA A 25 -6.00 7.40 -11.80
CA ALA A 25 -7.40 7.65 -12.14
C ALA A 25 -8.07 6.37 -12.63
N TRP A 26 -7.41 5.64 -13.53
CA TRP A 26 -7.88 4.35 -14.02
C TRP A 26 -8.01 3.30 -12.92
N HIS A 27 -7.02 3.15 -12.02
CA HIS A 27 -7.12 2.19 -10.92
C HIS A 27 -8.30 2.48 -9.99
N ASN A 28 -8.56 3.76 -9.70
CA ASN A 28 -9.68 4.18 -8.87
C ASN A 28 -11.02 3.90 -9.57
N TYR A 29 -11.14 4.25 -10.85
CA TYR A 29 -12.34 3.97 -11.63
C TYR A 29 -12.58 2.46 -11.80
N ARG A 30 -11.54 1.70 -12.15
CA ARG A 30 -11.62 0.23 -12.23
C ARG A 30 -12.05 -0.40 -10.90
N ARG A 31 -11.72 0.21 -9.75
CA ARG A 31 -12.20 -0.22 -8.44
C ARG A 31 -13.71 -0.03 -8.31
N THR A 32 -14.27 1.13 -8.68
CA THR A 32 -15.72 1.37 -8.60
C THR A 32 -16.49 0.43 -9.53
N LEU A 33 -15.99 0.22 -10.75
CA LEU A 33 -16.55 -0.77 -11.68
C LEU A 33 -16.56 -2.19 -11.07
N ARG A 34 -15.48 -2.58 -10.39
CA ARG A 34 -15.38 -3.90 -9.75
C ARG A 34 -16.30 -4.04 -8.54
N GLU A 35 -16.52 -2.97 -7.80
CA GLU A 35 -17.49 -2.93 -6.70
C GLU A 35 -18.92 -3.11 -7.25
N HIS A 36 -19.28 -2.38 -8.31
CA HIS A 36 -20.56 -2.58 -9.01
C HIS A 36 -20.75 -4.02 -9.49
N PHE A 37 -19.75 -4.57 -10.20
CA PHE A 37 -19.77 -5.96 -10.68
C PHE A 37 -20.08 -6.96 -9.56
N LYS A 38 -19.43 -6.82 -8.40
CA LYS A 38 -19.68 -7.69 -7.23
C LYS A 38 -21.09 -7.54 -6.69
N THR A 39 -21.64 -6.33 -6.68
CA THR A 39 -22.98 -6.05 -6.16
C THR A 39 -24.09 -6.63 -7.04
N VAL A 40 -23.93 -6.63 -8.36
CA VAL A 40 -24.98 -7.08 -9.29
C VAL A 40 -25.07 -8.61 -9.46
N GLY A 41 -23.96 -9.33 -9.25
CA GLY A 41 -23.91 -10.80 -9.36
C GLY A 41 -22.48 -11.37 -9.33
N GLY A 42 -21.50 -10.57 -9.74
CA GLY A 42 -20.09 -10.94 -9.70
C GLY A 42 -19.76 -12.15 -10.57
N ALA A 43 -18.72 -12.89 -10.15
CA ALA A 43 -18.28 -14.09 -10.87
C ALA A 43 -19.19 -15.32 -10.65
N GLY A 44 -20.10 -15.26 -9.67
CA GLY A 44 -21.08 -16.33 -9.42
C GLY A 44 -22.22 -16.31 -10.43
N ASP A 45 -22.74 -15.12 -10.74
CA ASP A 45 -23.87 -14.94 -11.66
C ASP A 45 -23.49 -14.02 -12.83
N LEU A 46 -22.65 -14.52 -13.73
CA LEU A 46 -22.09 -13.79 -14.88
C LEU A 46 -23.17 -13.19 -15.80
N THR A 47 -24.23 -13.92 -16.10
CA THR A 47 -25.33 -13.44 -16.96
C THR A 47 -26.01 -12.21 -16.36
N LYS A 48 -26.24 -12.23 -15.04
CA LYS A 48 -26.85 -11.12 -14.31
C LYS A 48 -25.91 -9.92 -14.21
N ALA A 49 -24.61 -10.18 -14.04
CA ALA A 49 -23.59 -9.13 -14.04
C ALA A 49 -23.46 -8.43 -15.39
N LYS A 50 -23.43 -9.19 -16.49
CA LYS A 50 -23.36 -8.62 -17.85
C LYS A 50 -24.59 -7.81 -18.23
N GLY A 51 -25.78 -8.24 -17.79
CA GLY A 51 -27.04 -7.54 -18.06
C GLY A 51 -27.25 -6.22 -17.30
N LYS A 52 -26.30 -5.81 -16.45
CA LYS A 52 -26.35 -4.53 -15.71
C LYS A 52 -25.04 -3.74 -15.83
N PRO A 53 -24.78 -3.11 -17.00
CA PRO A 53 -23.62 -2.26 -17.19
C PRO A 53 -23.51 -1.14 -16.16
N TYR A 54 -22.28 -0.71 -15.88
CA TYR A 54 -22.03 0.49 -15.07
C TYR A 54 -22.35 1.75 -15.88
N GLU A 55 -22.82 2.79 -15.20
CA GLU A 55 -23.18 4.07 -15.84
C GLU A 55 -21.99 4.64 -16.65
N GLY A 56 -22.26 5.00 -17.91
CA GLY A 56 -21.24 5.56 -18.81
C GLY A 56 -20.26 4.54 -19.41
N VAL A 57 -20.44 3.23 -19.18
CA VAL A 57 -19.66 2.17 -19.85
C VAL A 57 -20.51 1.52 -20.93
N SER A 58 -19.94 1.34 -22.12
CA SER A 58 -20.63 0.64 -23.21
C SER A 58 -20.89 -0.82 -22.85
N GLU A 59 -21.93 -1.43 -23.43
CA GLU A 59 -22.25 -2.84 -23.17
C GLU A 59 -21.10 -3.77 -23.57
N SER A 60 -20.45 -3.49 -24.70
CA SER A 60 -19.30 -4.28 -25.18
C SER A 60 -18.09 -4.18 -24.24
N ASP A 61 -17.77 -2.97 -23.76
CA ASP A 61 -16.67 -2.76 -22.83
C ASP A 61 -16.98 -3.40 -21.48
N TRP A 62 -18.23 -3.29 -21.03
CA TRP A 62 -18.67 -3.91 -19.78
C TRP A 62 -18.57 -5.43 -19.84
N GLU A 63 -19.02 -6.05 -20.94
CA GLU A 63 -18.90 -7.48 -21.14
C GLU A 63 -17.42 -7.92 -21.14
N TYR A 64 -16.55 -7.20 -21.86
CA TYR A 64 -15.12 -7.46 -21.86
C TYR A 64 -14.52 -7.42 -20.45
N ILE A 65 -14.87 -6.39 -19.67
CA ILE A 65 -14.40 -6.23 -18.30
C ILE A 65 -14.91 -7.36 -17.39
N CYS A 66 -16.18 -7.73 -17.51
CA CYS A 66 -16.77 -8.85 -16.76
C CYS A 66 -16.04 -10.17 -17.06
N ASN A 67 -15.79 -10.46 -18.34
CA ASN A 67 -15.02 -11.64 -18.75
C ASN A 67 -13.61 -11.63 -18.15
N CYS A 68 -12.94 -10.48 -18.15
CA CYS A 68 -11.61 -10.33 -17.54
C CYS A 68 -11.58 -10.63 -16.03
N TRP A 69 -12.64 -10.30 -15.29
CA TRP A 69 -12.70 -10.57 -13.85
C TRP A 69 -13.15 -11.97 -13.49
N SER A 70 -13.88 -12.63 -14.39
CA SER A 70 -14.30 -14.02 -14.23
C SER A 70 -13.29 -15.01 -14.82
N ASP A 71 -12.25 -14.53 -15.49
CA ASP A 71 -11.17 -15.36 -16.00
C ASP A 71 -10.53 -16.21 -14.88
N PRO A 72 -10.39 -17.54 -15.06
CA PRO A 72 -9.83 -18.41 -14.03
C PRO A 72 -8.43 -18.00 -13.57
N SER A 73 -7.58 -17.53 -14.49
CA SER A 73 -6.22 -17.08 -14.15
C SER A 73 -6.25 -15.82 -13.29
N TYR A 74 -7.20 -14.92 -13.54
CA TYR A 74 -7.43 -13.74 -12.72
C TYR A 74 -7.90 -14.13 -11.30
N LEU A 75 -8.88 -15.04 -11.21
CA LEU A 75 -9.41 -15.52 -9.93
C LEU A 75 -8.33 -16.23 -9.10
N GLN A 76 -7.52 -17.10 -9.70
CA GLN A 76 -6.40 -17.75 -9.02
C GLN A 76 -5.38 -16.74 -8.48
N LYS A 77 -5.00 -15.73 -9.28
CA LYS A 77 -4.12 -14.65 -8.83
C LYS A 77 -4.74 -13.86 -7.68
N ALA A 78 -6.03 -13.56 -7.77
CA ALA A 78 -6.74 -12.84 -6.71
C ALA A 78 -6.78 -13.64 -5.40
N LEU A 79 -7.04 -14.96 -5.46
CA LEU A 79 -7.02 -15.85 -4.31
C LEU A 79 -5.62 -15.92 -3.68
N LYS A 80 -4.58 -16.16 -4.48
CA LYS A 80 -3.19 -16.19 -4.00
C LYS A 80 -2.79 -14.86 -3.34
N ASN A 81 -3.20 -13.73 -3.91
CA ASN A 81 -2.95 -12.41 -3.33
C ASN A 81 -3.69 -12.22 -2.01
N ALA A 82 -4.93 -12.70 -1.89
CA ALA A 82 -5.69 -12.65 -0.65
C ALA A 82 -5.05 -13.52 0.45
N GLU A 83 -4.64 -14.75 0.12
CA GLU A 83 -3.90 -15.63 1.04
C GLU A 83 -2.56 -15.03 1.47
N SER A 84 -1.81 -14.47 0.54
CA SER A 84 -0.54 -13.79 0.84
C SER A 84 -0.76 -12.58 1.76
N CYS A 85 -1.87 -11.85 1.59
CA CYS A 85 -2.26 -10.78 2.50
C CYS A 85 -2.59 -11.31 3.90
N LYS A 86 -3.30 -12.44 4.01
CA LYS A 86 -3.63 -13.08 5.30
C LYS A 86 -2.38 -13.54 6.08
N LYS A 87 -1.33 -13.96 5.38
CA LYS A 87 -0.04 -14.38 5.97
C LYS A 87 0.81 -13.23 6.53
N ARG A 88 0.41 -11.97 6.34
CA ARG A 88 1.17 -10.82 6.85
C ARG A 88 1.12 -10.79 8.38
N LYS A 89 2.30 -10.85 9.00
CA LYS A 89 2.47 -10.84 10.46
C LYS A 89 1.91 -9.60 11.15
N TRP A 90 1.92 -8.45 10.47
CA TRP A 90 1.34 -7.21 10.96
C TRP A 90 0.81 -6.37 9.81
N ILE A 91 -0.24 -5.62 10.08
CA ILE A 91 -0.82 -4.66 9.13
C ILE A 91 -0.01 -3.37 9.22
N SER A 92 0.60 -2.95 8.12
CA SER A 92 1.27 -1.64 8.05
C SER A 92 0.24 -0.53 8.12
N ARG A 93 0.37 0.35 9.11
CA ARG A 93 -0.46 1.56 9.28
C ARG A 93 0.19 2.82 8.71
N ASN A 94 1.18 2.66 7.84
CA ASN A 94 1.93 3.76 7.24
C ASN A 94 1.10 4.70 6.36
N GLY A 95 -0.06 4.22 5.89
CA GLY A 95 -0.80 4.86 4.81
C GLY A 95 0.10 5.06 3.59
N SER A 96 -0.06 6.18 2.91
CA SER A 96 0.73 6.55 1.73
C SER A 96 2.13 7.11 2.06
N LYS A 97 2.44 7.33 3.34
CA LYS A 97 3.74 7.87 3.78
C LYS A 97 4.72 6.74 4.05
N SER A 98 5.90 6.78 3.43
CA SER A 98 6.97 5.81 3.74
C SER A 98 7.46 5.98 5.19
N THR A 99 8.05 4.93 5.77
CA THR A 99 8.65 4.99 7.11
C THR A 99 9.69 6.10 7.22
N ALA A 100 10.58 6.24 6.22
CA ALA A 100 11.58 7.30 6.20
C ALA A 100 10.94 8.71 6.17
N ARG A 101 9.85 8.89 5.41
CA ARG A 101 9.15 10.18 5.36
C ARG A 101 8.46 10.52 6.68
N HIS A 102 7.98 9.52 7.42
CA HIS A 102 7.50 9.71 8.79
C HIS A 102 8.62 10.22 9.71
N HIS A 103 9.85 9.71 9.58
CA HIS A 103 10.99 10.21 10.37
C HIS A 103 11.33 11.66 10.03
N ILE A 104 11.44 11.98 8.74
CA ILE A 104 11.74 13.35 8.26
C ILE A 104 10.67 14.34 8.74
N SER A 105 9.38 13.97 8.64
CA SER A 105 8.28 14.86 9.07
C SER A 105 8.23 15.12 10.58
N ARG A 106 8.96 14.34 11.39
CA ARG A 106 8.99 14.46 12.85
C ARG A 106 10.16 15.31 13.35
N GLY A 107 11.01 15.83 12.46
CA GLY A 107 12.18 16.62 12.84
C GLY A 107 13.23 15.82 13.63
N VAL A 108 13.12 14.49 13.66
CA VAL A 108 14.10 13.62 14.33
C VAL A 108 15.23 13.37 13.34
N GLU A 109 16.48 13.62 13.74
CA GLU A 109 17.63 13.26 12.92
C GLU A 109 17.53 11.79 12.49
N LEU A 110 17.77 11.52 11.20
CA LEU A 110 17.69 10.18 10.62
C LEU A 110 18.55 9.14 11.38
N ASN A 111 19.55 9.60 12.12
CA ASN A 111 20.51 8.80 12.87
C ASN A 111 20.19 8.70 14.37
N ALA A 112 19.11 9.31 14.86
CA ALA A 112 18.73 9.18 16.26
C ALA A 112 18.24 7.75 16.54
N HIS A 113 18.96 7.03 17.40
CA HIS A 113 18.69 5.65 17.80
C HIS A 113 17.27 5.46 18.41
N VAL A 114 16.64 6.56 18.83
CA VAL A 114 15.31 6.63 19.45
C VAL A 114 14.17 6.71 18.41
N GLY A 115 14.47 6.95 17.12
CA GLY A 115 13.44 7.18 16.09
C GLY A 115 12.72 5.90 15.61
N HIS A 116 13.45 4.81 15.38
CA HIS A 116 12.90 3.61 14.73
C HIS A 116 12.00 2.78 15.67
N ILE A 117 12.41 2.64 16.93
CA ILE A 117 11.68 1.87 17.95
C ILE A 117 10.38 2.59 18.30
N GLU A 118 10.43 3.91 18.48
CA GLU A 118 9.23 4.70 18.79
C GLU A 118 8.28 4.80 17.59
N THR A 119 8.82 4.87 16.36
CA THR A 119 8.01 4.78 15.14
C THR A 119 7.37 3.39 14.98
N TRP A 120 8.01 2.32 15.47
CA TRP A 120 7.38 1.01 15.53
C TRP A 120 6.21 1.01 16.51
N ARG A 121 6.42 1.49 17.74
CA ARG A 121 5.38 1.59 18.78
C ARG A 121 4.15 2.33 18.28
N LEU A 122 4.31 3.56 17.78
CA LEU A 122 3.18 4.38 17.35
C LEU A 122 2.36 3.78 16.21
N ARG A 123 2.98 2.93 15.39
CA ARG A 123 2.29 2.28 14.27
C ARG A 123 1.61 0.98 14.64
N HIS A 124 1.96 0.39 15.76
CA HIS A 124 1.47 -0.92 16.18
C HIS A 124 0.81 -0.90 17.56
N TRP A 125 0.76 0.25 18.22
CA TRP A 125 0.11 0.45 19.51
C TRP A 125 -0.95 1.56 19.42
N HIS A 126 -2.08 1.34 20.07
CA HIS A 126 -3.20 2.28 20.17
C HIS A 126 -3.41 2.66 21.64
N PRO A 127 -3.67 3.93 21.97
CA PRO A 127 -3.88 4.36 23.35
C PRO A 127 -5.02 3.61 24.06
N GLU A 128 -6.13 3.39 23.36
CA GLU A 128 -7.31 2.72 23.95
C GLU A 128 -7.34 1.20 23.74
N ARG A 129 -6.65 0.68 22.71
CA ARG A 129 -6.79 -0.73 22.27
C ARG A 129 -5.51 -1.54 22.48
N GLY A 130 -4.43 -0.91 22.92
CA GLY A 130 -3.14 -1.54 23.09
C GLY A 130 -2.49 -1.96 21.76
N TRP A 131 -1.69 -3.02 21.80
CA TRP A 131 -0.96 -3.52 20.65
C TRP A 131 -1.87 -4.18 19.60
N VAL A 132 -1.55 -3.98 18.32
CA VAL A 132 -2.28 -4.59 17.20
C VAL A 132 -2.13 -6.12 17.13
N SER A 133 -1.06 -6.67 17.72
CA SER A 133 -0.87 -8.11 17.91
C SER A 133 0.17 -8.38 19.01
N VAL A 134 0.13 -9.58 19.58
CA VAL A 134 1.07 -10.05 20.61
C VAL A 134 2.50 -10.12 20.07
N GLU A 135 2.66 -10.45 18.78
CA GLU A 135 3.96 -10.49 18.11
C GLU A 135 4.53 -9.09 17.90
N ALA A 136 3.68 -8.08 17.65
CA ALA A 136 4.12 -6.70 17.51
C ALA A 136 4.66 -6.12 18.83
N GLU A 137 4.00 -6.47 19.94
CA GLU A 137 4.47 -6.19 21.30
C GLU A 137 5.78 -6.91 21.60
N SER A 138 5.80 -8.23 21.40
CA SER A 138 7.00 -9.06 21.63
C SER A 138 8.20 -8.54 20.84
N LYS A 139 7.97 -8.08 19.60
CA LYS A 139 9.02 -7.46 18.78
C LYS A 139 9.51 -6.16 19.39
N TYR A 140 8.61 -5.28 19.83
CA TYR A 140 8.96 -4.02 20.48
C TYR A 140 9.80 -4.26 21.75
N VAL A 141 9.35 -5.16 22.62
CA VAL A 141 10.04 -5.54 23.86
C VAL A 141 11.42 -6.12 23.56
N SER A 142 11.54 -7.01 22.58
CA SER A 142 12.83 -7.62 22.20
C SER A 142 13.85 -6.61 21.67
N VAL A 143 13.39 -5.52 21.04
CA VAL A 143 14.27 -4.47 20.51
C VAL A 143 14.66 -3.49 21.61
N LEU A 144 13.79 -3.25 22.60
CA LEU A 144 14.12 -2.46 23.80
C LEU A 144 15.14 -3.14 24.71
N HIS A 145 15.05 -4.47 24.86
CA HIS A 145 15.92 -5.24 25.77
C HIS A 145 17.24 -5.68 25.12
N ARG A 146 17.52 -5.25 23.88
CA ARG A 146 18.79 -5.57 23.24
C ARG A 146 19.88 -4.70 23.90
N PRO A 147 20.84 -5.27 24.65
CA PRO A 147 21.89 -4.47 25.26
C PRO A 147 22.64 -3.72 24.16
N CYS A 148 22.76 -2.41 24.35
CA CYS A 148 23.64 -1.58 23.54
C CYS A 148 25.05 -2.09 23.81
N VAL A 149 25.57 -2.96 22.95
CA VAL A 149 26.99 -3.31 22.97
C VAL A 149 27.71 -2.10 22.40
N LEU A 150 27.85 -1.07 23.23
CA LEU A 150 28.89 -0.08 23.06
C LEU A 150 30.18 -0.90 23.15
N THR A 151 30.85 -1.07 22.03
CA THR A 151 32.22 -1.56 21.98
C THR A 151 33.06 -0.58 22.79
N THR A 152 33.23 -0.86 24.07
CA THR A 152 34.26 -0.23 24.89
C THR A 152 35.58 -0.72 24.33
N THR A 153 36.15 0.02 23.39
CA THR A 153 37.54 -0.14 22.98
C THR A 153 38.37 0.20 24.22
N SER A 154 38.79 -0.84 24.94
CA SER A 154 39.67 -0.73 26.09
C SER A 154 40.95 0.01 25.66
N PHE A 155 41.16 1.18 26.25
CA PHE A 155 42.43 1.91 26.19
C PHE A 155 43.48 1.02 26.87
N ILE A 156 44.43 0.50 26.09
CA ILE A 156 45.61 -0.18 26.62
C ILE A 156 46.52 0.92 27.18
N GLN A 157 46.65 1.00 28.51
CA GLN A 157 47.76 1.69 29.15
C GLN A 157 49.02 0.85 28.97
N ILE A 158 49.99 1.40 28.25
CA ILE A 158 51.36 0.88 28.19
C ILE A 158 52.13 1.56 29.32
N ASN A 159 52.66 0.76 30.24
CA ASN A 159 53.78 1.13 31.10
C ASN A 159 55.09 0.82 30.38
#